data_AF-A0AA37TI24-F1
#
_entry.id   AF-A0AA37TI24-F1
#
_cell.length_a   1.000
_cell.length_b   1.000
_cell.length_c   1.000
_cell.angle_alpha   90.00
_cell.angle_beta   90.00
_cell.angle_gamma   90.00
#
_symmetry.space_group_name_H-M   'P 1'
#
loop_
_entity.id
_entity.type
_entity.pdbx_description
1 polymer ?
#
loop_
_entity_poly.entity_id
_entity_poly.type
_entity_poly.pdbx_seq_one_letter_code
_entity_poly.pdbx_strand_id
1 'polypeptide(L)'
;MLGRRDKAKGLEAEVQSLEVRRTGVMNRLTDATTRHEAAIAEQRRFLVDTDGADARQSKAVAEACRKAADDRAALEDAARTLAGLIEDAKARLAAERDRRERDRTAGEIEAGAAAIEAAAAELDRAATAFDTARERLVAVCRTSAPHDPVLGYGPDGGIITAAGRLAGILSRENPMAYMGNVHHIGAVPAAAGTVAAMRENARAIRQGSAPSVLPQKPLAIPAPIAYPMVRVCLAQPAYYKGAWGHRIDLFPGNIELPEPAAQTAIAKGIGFTPSSAAGQTITRALRIEPNASFETDGNGSVRVVKFSGALGEGGKGLPPAAPPVDLGTMPDTLAALPEAAQ
;
A
#
# COMPACT_ATOMS: atom_id res chain seq x y z
N MET A 1 -12.95 15.02 26.49
CA MET A 1 -12.69 15.73 25.21
C MET A 1 -13.40 17.09 25.07
N LEU A 2 -14.36 17.44 25.95
CA LEU A 2 -15.13 18.71 25.84
C LEU A 2 -14.27 19.99 25.92
N GLY A 3 -13.39 20.11 26.93
CA GLY A 3 -12.59 21.33 27.12
C GLY A 3 -11.55 21.66 26.02
N ARG A 4 -11.27 20.74 25.10
CA ARG A 4 -10.32 21.00 23.99
C ARG A 4 -10.98 21.70 22.81
N ARG A 5 -12.24 21.40 22.48
CA ARG A 5 -13.00 22.09 21.42
C ARG A 5 -13.22 23.57 21.79
N ASP A 6 -13.41 23.82 23.07
CA ASP A 6 -13.63 25.14 23.64
C ASP A 6 -12.39 26.04 23.54
N LYS A 7 -11.18 25.47 23.53
CA LYS A 7 -9.94 26.25 23.50
C LYS A 7 -9.75 27.09 22.22
N ALA A 8 -9.86 26.50 21.02
CA ALA A 8 -9.70 27.30 19.79
C ALA A 8 -10.87 28.27 19.57
N LYS A 9 -12.09 27.90 20.00
CA LYS A 9 -13.22 28.84 20.00
C LYS A 9 -12.95 30.03 20.93
N GLY A 10 -12.34 29.77 22.09
CA GLY A 10 -11.87 30.80 23.02
C GLY A 10 -10.81 31.70 22.41
N LEU A 11 -9.82 31.12 21.70
CA LEU A 11 -8.79 31.89 20.99
C LEU A 11 -9.35 32.71 19.82
N GLU A 12 -10.33 32.17 19.07
CA GLU A 12 -11.05 32.90 18.02
C GLU A 12 -11.81 34.11 18.61
N ALA A 13 -12.52 33.90 19.72
CA ALA A 13 -13.20 34.97 20.43
C ALA A 13 -12.22 36.01 21.01
N GLU A 14 -11.05 35.59 21.51
CA GLU A 14 -9.99 36.48 21.99
C GLU A 14 -9.46 37.36 20.86
N VAL A 15 -9.12 36.77 19.70
CA VAL A 15 -8.68 37.53 18.51
C VAL A 15 -9.74 38.53 18.09
N GLN A 16 -11.00 38.10 17.97
CA GLN A 16 -12.11 38.98 17.57
C GLN A 16 -12.31 40.13 18.58
N SER A 17 -12.27 39.83 19.88
CA SER A 17 -12.36 40.84 20.94
C SER A 17 -11.21 41.85 20.89
N LEU A 18 -9.98 41.39 20.63
CA LEU A 18 -8.81 42.27 20.50
C LEU A 18 -8.90 43.14 19.23
N GLU A 19 -9.38 42.58 18.11
CA GLU A 19 -9.61 43.34 16.87
C GLU A 19 -10.65 44.43 17.05
N VAL A 20 -11.79 44.13 17.71
CA VAL A 20 -12.80 45.15 18.05
C VAL A 20 -12.21 46.25 18.93
N ARG A 21 -11.43 45.89 19.96
CA ARG A 21 -10.75 46.87 20.82
C ARG A 21 -9.75 47.71 20.05
N ARG A 22 -8.97 47.12 19.13
CA ARG A 22 -8.02 47.83 18.28
C ARG A 22 -8.74 48.84 17.39
N THR A 23 -9.82 48.45 16.72
CA THR A 23 -10.63 49.38 15.91
C THR A 23 -11.14 50.55 16.76
N GLY A 24 -11.62 50.29 17.98
CA GLY A 24 -12.03 51.35 18.90
C GLY A 24 -10.90 52.27 19.37
N VAL A 25 -9.67 51.77 19.49
CA VAL A 25 -8.48 52.60 19.77
C VAL A 25 -8.07 53.41 18.54
N MET A 26 -8.09 52.81 17.34
CA MET A 26 -7.74 53.49 16.10
C MET A 26 -8.70 54.65 15.80
N ASN A 27 -10.00 54.47 16.00
CA ASN A 27 -10.98 55.55 15.84
C ASN A 27 -10.69 56.71 16.80
N ARG A 28 -10.44 56.41 18.08
CA ARG A 28 -10.07 57.42 19.08
C ARG A 28 -8.73 58.10 18.76
N LEU A 29 -7.79 57.37 18.18
CA LEU A 29 -6.51 57.91 17.72
C LEU A 29 -6.72 58.91 16.57
N THR A 30 -7.56 58.58 15.59
CA THR A 30 -7.95 59.52 14.53
C THR A 30 -8.51 60.82 15.12
N ASP A 31 -9.45 60.72 16.07
CA ASP A 31 -10.02 61.88 16.75
C ASP A 31 -8.98 62.67 17.56
N ALA A 32 -8.04 61.99 18.23
CA ALA A 32 -6.97 62.62 18.99
C ALA A 32 -5.96 63.34 18.08
N THR A 33 -5.64 62.77 16.92
CA THR A 33 -4.79 63.40 15.89
C THR A 33 -5.43 64.69 15.38
N THR A 34 -6.71 64.66 15.02
CA THR A 34 -7.44 65.87 14.60
C THR A 34 -7.47 66.94 15.70
N ARG A 35 -7.69 66.55 16.97
CA ARG A 35 -7.63 67.49 18.11
C ARG A 35 -6.24 68.08 18.31
N HIS A 36 -5.18 67.29 18.15
CA HIS A 36 -3.81 67.76 18.27
C HIS A 36 -3.44 68.74 17.16
N GLU A 37 -3.82 68.45 15.91
CA GLU A 37 -3.64 69.36 14.77
C GLU A 37 -4.39 70.69 14.97
N ALA A 38 -5.62 70.63 15.47
CA ALA A 38 -6.41 71.82 15.79
C ALA A 38 -5.75 72.66 16.90
N ALA A 39 -5.24 72.03 17.97
CA ALA A 39 -4.54 72.72 19.05
C ALA A 39 -3.22 73.37 18.59
N ILE A 40 -2.48 72.71 17.69
CA ILE A 40 -1.29 73.31 17.04
C ILE A 40 -1.69 74.53 16.20
N ALA A 41 -2.75 74.42 15.40
CA ALA A 41 -3.23 75.52 14.57
C ALA A 41 -3.67 76.73 15.42
N GLU A 42 -4.38 76.48 16.53
CA GLU A 42 -4.78 77.51 17.49
C GLU A 42 -3.57 78.17 18.17
N GLN A 43 -2.59 77.37 18.59
CA GLN A 43 -1.34 77.89 19.16
C GLN A 43 -0.60 78.80 18.18
N ARG A 44 -0.48 78.37 16.91
CA ARG A 44 0.14 79.18 15.85
C ARG A 44 -0.62 80.47 15.62
N ARG A 45 -1.95 80.40 15.54
CA ARG A 45 -2.82 81.57 15.35
C ARG A 45 -2.66 82.56 16.51
N PHE A 46 -2.67 82.09 17.75
CA PHE A 46 -2.47 82.94 18.92
C PHE A 46 -1.13 83.66 18.88
N LEU A 47 -0.04 82.95 18.58
CA LEU A 47 1.30 83.54 18.48
C LEU A 47 1.42 84.57 17.35
N VAL A 48 0.76 84.35 16.22
CA VAL A 48 0.79 85.29 15.07
C VAL A 48 -0.11 86.50 15.30
N ASP A 49 -1.34 86.30 15.78
CA ASP A 49 -2.36 87.36 15.87
C ASP A 49 -2.16 88.28 17.09
N THR A 50 -1.55 87.77 18.18
CA THR A 50 -1.42 88.53 19.45
C THR A 50 0.01 88.83 19.85
N ASP A 51 1.00 88.37 19.06
CA ASP A 51 2.44 88.43 19.40
C ASP A 51 2.77 87.87 20.80
N GLY A 52 1.91 86.99 21.32
CA GLY A 52 2.04 86.41 22.66
C GLY A 52 1.83 87.40 23.82
N ALA A 53 1.13 88.51 23.59
CA ALA A 53 0.98 89.59 24.58
C ALA A 53 0.28 89.16 25.89
N ASP A 54 -0.58 88.13 25.87
CA ASP A 54 -1.21 87.57 27.08
C ASP A 54 -0.50 86.27 27.53
N ALA A 55 0.30 86.39 28.59
CA ALA A 55 1.03 85.28 29.18
C ALA A 55 0.13 84.16 29.75
N ARG A 56 -1.07 84.48 30.25
CA ARG A 56 -2.00 83.46 30.77
C ARG A 56 -2.62 82.66 29.63
N GLN A 57 -3.05 83.35 28.57
CA GLN A 57 -3.63 82.70 27.40
C GLN A 57 -2.57 81.88 26.66
N SER A 58 -1.34 82.39 26.51
CA SER A 58 -0.20 81.66 25.95
C SER A 58 0.04 80.33 26.68
N LYS A 59 0.06 80.36 28.01
CA LYS A 59 0.23 79.15 28.84
C LYS A 59 -0.91 78.15 28.63
N ALA A 60 -2.16 78.61 28.60
CA ALA A 60 -3.33 77.75 28.44
C ALA A 60 -3.32 77.03 27.08
N VAL A 61 -3.01 77.73 25.99
CA VAL A 61 -2.97 77.13 24.64
C VAL A 61 -1.78 76.15 24.51
N ALA A 62 -0.63 76.46 25.09
CA ALA A 62 0.51 75.54 25.14
C ALA A 62 0.24 74.27 25.97
N GLU A 63 -0.53 74.39 27.05
CA GLU A 63 -0.95 73.27 27.88
C GLU A 63 -1.98 72.38 27.18
N ALA A 64 -2.95 72.98 26.48
CA ALA A 64 -3.90 72.24 25.64
C ALA A 64 -3.20 71.46 24.51
N CYS A 65 -2.23 72.08 23.84
CA CYS A 65 -1.43 71.44 22.79
C CYS A 65 -0.63 70.25 23.33
N ARG A 66 0.05 70.40 24.48
CA ARG A 66 0.76 69.30 25.16
C ARG A 66 -0.18 68.16 25.54
N LYS A 67 -1.31 68.47 26.18
CA LYS A 67 -2.28 67.45 26.57
C LYS A 67 -2.81 66.65 25.36
N ALA A 68 -3.10 67.33 24.25
CA ALA A 68 -3.52 66.66 23.02
C ALA A 68 -2.40 65.78 22.42
N ALA A 69 -1.14 66.21 22.53
CA ALA A 69 0.02 65.42 22.11
C ALA A 69 0.18 64.15 22.95
N ASP A 70 0.08 64.26 24.27
CA ASP A 70 0.19 63.15 25.22
C ASP A 70 -0.94 62.14 25.02
N ASP A 71 -2.19 62.61 24.86
CA ASP A 71 -3.35 61.76 24.56
C ASP A 71 -3.15 60.97 23.26
N ARG A 72 -2.65 61.63 22.19
CA ARG A 72 -2.33 60.98 20.91
C ARG A 72 -1.25 59.92 21.10
N ALA A 73 -0.14 60.27 21.77
CA ALA A 73 0.97 59.34 22.01
C ALA A 73 0.54 58.11 22.82
N ALA A 74 -0.31 58.30 23.83
CA ALA A 74 -0.86 57.20 24.63
C ALA A 74 -1.75 56.25 23.79
N LEU A 75 -2.54 56.79 22.87
CA LEU A 75 -3.37 55.98 21.96
C LEU A 75 -2.53 55.26 20.89
N GLU A 76 -1.46 55.88 20.40
CA GLU A 76 -0.49 55.23 19.49
C GLU A 76 0.21 54.06 20.18
N ASP A 77 0.61 54.21 21.44
CA ASP A 77 1.20 53.13 22.23
C ASP A 77 0.20 52.00 22.46
N ALA A 78 -1.03 52.32 22.89
CA ALA A 78 -2.09 51.34 23.06
C ALA A 78 -2.40 50.58 21.76
N ALA A 79 -2.40 51.26 20.61
CA ALA A 79 -2.61 50.63 19.30
C ALA A 79 -1.48 49.65 18.95
N ARG A 80 -0.22 50.02 19.24
CA ARG A 80 0.95 49.14 19.04
C ARG A 80 0.88 47.90 19.95
N THR A 81 0.57 48.08 21.23
CA THR A 81 0.42 46.94 22.15
C THR A 81 -0.70 45.99 21.70
N LEU A 82 -1.86 46.52 21.29
CA LEU A 82 -2.96 45.69 20.80
C LEU A 82 -2.60 44.96 19.50
N ALA A 83 -1.83 45.57 18.60
CA ALA A 83 -1.35 44.89 17.40
C ALA A 83 -0.47 43.68 17.77
N GLY A 84 0.47 43.85 18.72
CA GLY A 84 1.29 42.74 19.23
C GLY A 84 0.45 41.61 19.84
N LEU A 85 -0.52 41.94 20.69
CA LEU A 85 -1.40 40.95 21.31
C LEU A 85 -2.26 40.19 20.28
N ILE A 86 -2.69 40.85 19.21
CA ILE A 86 -3.45 40.22 18.12
C ILE A 86 -2.57 39.21 17.37
N GLU A 87 -1.33 39.57 17.03
CA GLU A 87 -0.41 38.67 16.36
C GLU A 87 -0.08 37.45 17.23
N ASP A 88 0.17 37.65 18.53
CA ASP A 88 0.40 36.56 19.48
C ASP A 88 -0.84 35.65 19.62
N ALA A 89 -2.05 36.23 19.65
CA ALA A 89 -3.29 35.46 19.69
C ALA A 89 -3.53 34.67 18.39
N LYS A 90 -3.24 35.26 17.23
CA LYS A 90 -3.31 34.59 15.91
C LYS A 90 -2.31 33.45 15.80
N ALA A 91 -1.08 33.64 16.26
CA ALA A 91 -0.06 32.60 16.31
C ALA A 91 -0.50 31.43 17.21
N ARG A 92 -1.04 31.72 18.40
CA ARG A 92 -1.60 30.71 19.31
C ARG A 92 -2.77 29.94 18.67
N LEU A 93 -3.66 30.63 17.96
CA LEU A 93 -4.78 30.00 17.25
C LEU A 93 -4.31 29.10 16.11
N ALA A 94 -3.35 29.55 15.31
CA ALA A 94 -2.78 28.77 14.22
C ALA A 94 -2.12 27.48 14.73
N ALA A 95 -1.32 27.57 15.80
CA ALA A 95 -0.69 26.41 16.43
C ALA A 95 -1.72 25.41 16.99
N GLU A 96 -2.82 25.88 17.57
CA GLU A 96 -3.88 25.01 18.08
C GLU A 96 -4.67 24.35 16.93
N ARG A 97 -4.90 25.05 15.81
CA ARG A 97 -5.52 24.47 14.61
C ARG A 97 -4.65 23.38 13.99
N ASP A 98 -3.36 23.66 13.81
CA ASP A 98 -2.39 22.68 13.34
C ASP A 98 -2.34 21.43 14.23
N ARG A 99 -2.24 21.62 15.55
CA ARG A 99 -2.28 20.51 16.50
C ARG A 99 -3.53 19.65 16.35
N ARG A 100 -4.71 20.27 16.21
CA ARG A 100 -5.98 19.53 16.04
C ARG A 100 -6.02 18.75 14.74
N GLU A 101 -5.49 19.32 13.66
CA GLU A 101 -5.41 18.63 12.38
C GLU A 101 -4.49 17.42 12.46
N ARG A 102 -3.32 17.57 13.11
CA ARG A 102 -2.40 16.45 13.40
C ARG A 102 -3.06 15.37 14.26
N ASP A 103 -3.79 15.76 15.30
CA ASP A 103 -4.54 14.82 16.15
C ASP A 103 -5.65 14.08 15.35
N ARG A 104 -6.34 14.78 14.44
CA ARG A 104 -7.37 14.20 13.56
C ARG A 104 -6.78 13.18 12.60
N THR A 105 -5.77 13.57 11.83
CA THR A 105 -5.11 12.69 10.85
C THR A 105 -4.49 11.47 11.53
N ALA A 106 -3.81 11.65 12.67
CA ALA A 106 -3.28 10.53 13.43
C ALA A 106 -4.38 9.59 13.95
N GLY A 107 -5.52 10.14 14.38
CA GLY A 107 -6.70 9.35 14.78
C GLY A 107 -7.28 8.52 13.63
N GLU A 108 -7.35 9.07 12.42
CA GLU A 108 -7.82 8.36 11.22
C GLU A 108 -6.88 7.19 10.85
N ILE A 109 -5.56 7.40 10.94
CA ILE A 109 -4.58 6.35 10.69
C ILE A 109 -4.70 5.22 11.73
N GLU A 110 -4.85 5.56 13.02
CA GLU A 110 -5.04 4.56 14.08
C GLU A 110 -6.34 3.78 13.94
N ALA A 111 -7.43 4.44 13.54
CA ALA A 111 -8.69 3.77 13.24
C ALA A 111 -8.54 2.79 12.07
N GLY A 112 -7.82 3.19 11.02
CA GLY A 112 -7.48 2.30 9.90
C GLY A 112 -6.63 1.10 10.34
N ALA A 113 -5.64 1.33 11.20
CA ALA A 113 -4.80 0.26 11.75
C ALA A 113 -5.63 -0.75 12.58
N ALA A 114 -6.55 -0.26 13.42
CA ALA A 114 -7.47 -1.11 14.19
C ALA A 114 -8.45 -1.89 13.29
N ALA A 115 -8.93 -1.29 12.19
CA ALA A 115 -9.79 -1.97 11.23
C ALA A 115 -9.05 -3.11 10.52
N ILE A 116 -7.77 -2.91 10.16
CA ILE A 116 -6.93 -3.96 9.57
C ILE A 116 -6.71 -5.12 10.56
N GLU A 117 -6.39 -4.82 11.83
CA GLU A 117 -6.25 -5.86 12.86
C GLU A 117 -7.55 -6.66 13.05
N ALA A 118 -8.70 -5.98 13.10
CA ALA A 118 -9.99 -6.63 13.25
C ALA A 118 -10.30 -7.56 12.07
N ALA A 119 -10.06 -7.09 10.84
CA ALA A 119 -10.23 -7.90 9.63
C ALA A 119 -9.26 -9.09 9.59
N ALA A 120 -8.00 -8.89 9.97
CA ALA A 120 -7.01 -9.96 10.07
C ALA A 120 -7.42 -11.03 11.10
N ALA A 121 -7.93 -10.62 12.27
CA ALA A 121 -8.43 -11.53 13.29
C ALA A 121 -9.70 -12.28 12.85
N GLU A 122 -10.54 -11.68 12.02
CA GLU A 122 -11.68 -12.36 11.40
C GLU A 122 -11.24 -13.41 10.38
N LEU A 123 -10.25 -13.10 9.55
CA LEU A 123 -9.66 -14.06 8.61
C LEU A 123 -9.04 -15.26 9.34
N ASP A 124 -8.28 -15.04 10.41
CA ASP A 124 -7.68 -16.14 11.19
C ASP A 124 -8.73 -17.03 11.86
N ARG A 125 -9.83 -16.43 12.35
CA ARG A 125 -10.97 -17.19 12.88
C ARG A 125 -11.65 -18.02 11.79
N ALA A 126 -11.86 -17.44 10.61
CA ALA A 126 -12.46 -18.15 9.48
C ALA A 126 -11.57 -19.31 9.00
N ALA A 127 -10.25 -19.10 8.92
CA ALA A 127 -9.28 -20.13 8.57
C ALA A 127 -9.31 -21.30 9.57
N THR A 128 -9.33 -21.00 10.87
CA THR A 128 -9.41 -22.03 11.94
C THR A 128 -10.71 -22.84 11.84
N ALA A 129 -11.84 -22.17 11.56
CA ALA A 129 -13.13 -22.84 11.37
C ALA A 129 -13.13 -23.75 10.13
N PHE A 130 -12.50 -23.30 9.04
CA PHE A 130 -12.32 -24.09 7.84
C PHE A 130 -11.47 -25.35 8.10
N ASP A 131 -10.33 -25.20 8.78
CA ASP A 131 -9.46 -26.33 9.13
C ASP A 131 -10.20 -27.36 9.99
N THR A 132 -10.96 -26.91 10.99
CA THR A 132 -11.79 -27.79 11.82
C THR A 132 -12.84 -28.55 10.99
N ALA A 133 -13.52 -27.86 10.07
CA ALA A 133 -14.50 -28.49 9.18
C ALA A 133 -13.85 -29.49 8.23
N ARG A 134 -12.66 -29.16 7.70
CA ARG A 134 -11.86 -30.04 6.85
C ARG A 134 -11.47 -31.32 7.57
N GLU A 135 -10.95 -31.22 8.80
CA GLU A 135 -10.55 -32.39 9.60
C GLU A 135 -11.75 -33.31 9.89
N ARG A 136 -12.90 -32.74 10.24
CA ARG A 136 -14.14 -33.52 10.45
C ARG A 136 -14.57 -34.24 9.19
N LEU A 137 -14.56 -33.57 8.05
CA LEU A 137 -14.89 -34.16 6.76
C LEU A 137 -13.94 -35.31 6.39
N VAL A 138 -12.63 -35.11 6.55
CA VAL A 138 -11.62 -36.15 6.31
C VAL A 138 -11.87 -37.36 7.20
N ALA A 139 -12.14 -37.14 8.49
CA ALA A 139 -12.44 -38.22 9.43
C ALA A 139 -13.70 -39.02 9.03
N VAL A 140 -14.76 -38.34 8.56
CA VAL A 140 -15.99 -39.00 8.08
C VAL A 140 -15.71 -39.75 6.77
N CYS A 141 -14.98 -39.17 5.82
CA CYS A 141 -14.66 -39.84 4.56
C CYS A 141 -13.82 -41.10 4.81
N ARG A 142 -12.82 -41.05 5.69
CA ARG A 142 -11.99 -42.21 6.03
C ARG A 142 -12.76 -43.34 6.71
N THR A 143 -13.76 -43.01 7.52
CA THR A 143 -14.54 -44.01 8.26
C THR A 143 -15.72 -44.57 7.46
N SER A 144 -16.28 -43.78 6.54
CA SER A 144 -17.61 -44.07 5.96
C SER A 144 -17.65 -44.14 4.44
N ALA A 145 -16.63 -43.61 3.73
CA ALA A 145 -16.65 -43.62 2.27
C ALA A 145 -15.98 -44.88 1.69
N PRO A 146 -16.50 -45.42 0.57
CA PRO A 146 -15.81 -46.50 -0.15
C PRO A 146 -14.46 -45.97 -0.68
N HIS A 147 -13.38 -46.68 -0.36
CA HIS A 147 -12.05 -46.39 -0.88
C HIS A 147 -11.79 -47.26 -2.11
N ASP A 148 -11.04 -46.73 -3.08
CA ASP A 148 -10.57 -47.51 -4.20
C ASP A 148 -9.69 -48.67 -3.68
N PRO A 149 -10.05 -49.94 -3.92
CA PRO A 149 -9.32 -51.09 -3.37
C PRO A 149 -7.95 -51.33 -4.02
N VAL A 150 -7.66 -50.69 -5.17
CA VAL A 150 -6.40 -50.83 -5.92
C VAL A 150 -5.44 -49.68 -5.60
N LEU A 151 -5.95 -48.45 -5.52
CA LEU A 151 -5.12 -47.26 -5.30
C LEU A 151 -5.16 -46.72 -3.86
N GLY A 152 -6.10 -47.19 -3.04
CA GLY A 152 -6.26 -46.77 -1.64
C GLY A 152 -6.77 -45.35 -1.44
N TYR A 153 -7.11 -44.63 -2.51
CA TYR A 153 -7.65 -43.26 -2.43
C TYR A 153 -9.16 -43.27 -2.12
N GLY A 154 -9.55 -42.44 -1.16
CA GLY A 154 -10.96 -42.13 -0.87
C GLY A 154 -11.44 -40.89 -1.63
N PRO A 155 -12.74 -40.54 -1.54
CA PRO A 155 -13.28 -39.32 -2.14
C PRO A 155 -12.87 -38.04 -1.41
N ASP A 156 -12.16 -38.16 -0.27
CA ASP A 156 -11.72 -37.05 0.56
C ASP A 156 -10.86 -36.05 -0.22
N GLY A 157 -9.96 -36.53 -1.09
CA GLY A 157 -9.13 -35.66 -1.93
C GLY A 157 -9.94 -34.68 -2.79
N GLY A 158 -10.96 -35.18 -3.49
CA GLY A 158 -11.80 -34.34 -4.36
C GLY A 158 -12.67 -33.34 -3.58
N ILE A 159 -13.19 -33.74 -2.41
CA ILE A 159 -14.04 -32.87 -1.59
C ILE A 159 -13.20 -31.78 -0.91
N ILE A 160 -12.00 -32.10 -0.43
CA ILE A 160 -11.07 -31.12 0.15
C ILE A 160 -10.66 -30.08 -0.90
N THR A 161 -10.38 -30.51 -2.14
CA THR A 161 -10.07 -29.58 -3.23
C THR A 161 -11.24 -28.64 -3.54
N ALA A 162 -12.48 -29.15 -3.57
CA ALA A 162 -13.67 -28.32 -3.76
C ALA A 162 -13.88 -27.32 -2.59
N ALA A 163 -13.70 -27.76 -1.35
CA ALA A 163 -13.78 -26.91 -0.16
C ALA A 163 -12.72 -25.80 -0.17
N GLY A 164 -11.47 -26.12 -0.55
CA GLY A 164 -10.40 -25.13 -0.69
C GLY A 164 -10.70 -24.05 -1.74
N ARG A 165 -11.36 -24.40 -2.84
CA ARG A 165 -11.82 -23.41 -3.86
C ARG A 165 -12.96 -22.53 -3.37
N LEU A 166 -13.87 -23.09 -2.58
CA LEU A 166 -14.98 -22.33 -1.99
C LEU A 166 -14.48 -21.32 -0.95
N ALA A 167 -13.52 -21.72 -0.13
CA ALA A 167 -12.87 -20.87 0.87
C ALA A 167 -11.90 -19.83 0.27
N GLY A 168 -11.67 -19.84 -1.05
CA GLY A 168 -10.74 -18.93 -1.72
C GLY A 168 -9.26 -19.24 -1.46
N ILE A 169 -8.95 -20.38 -0.85
CA ILE A 169 -7.58 -20.86 -0.58
C ILE A 169 -6.96 -21.42 -1.88
N LEU A 170 -7.79 -22.00 -2.75
CA LEU A 170 -7.41 -22.44 -4.09
C LEU A 170 -8.10 -21.59 -5.15
N SER A 171 -7.42 -21.37 -6.28
CA SER A 171 -8.01 -20.65 -7.42
C SER A 171 -9.31 -21.32 -7.87
N ARG A 172 -10.36 -20.51 -8.06
CA ARG A 172 -11.65 -20.98 -8.59
C ARG A 172 -11.56 -21.39 -10.06
N GLU A 173 -10.60 -20.84 -10.81
CA GLU A 173 -10.53 -20.95 -12.27
C GLU A 173 -9.52 -21.99 -12.76
N ASN A 174 -8.55 -22.41 -11.92
CA ASN A 174 -7.55 -23.38 -12.34
C ASN A 174 -7.56 -24.66 -11.47
N PRO A 175 -8.10 -25.78 -11.99
CA PRO A 175 -8.24 -27.02 -11.23
C PRO A 175 -6.93 -27.76 -10.94
N MET A 176 -5.82 -27.34 -11.55
CA MET A 176 -4.51 -28.03 -11.52
C MET A 176 -3.42 -27.27 -10.76
N ALA A 177 -3.76 -26.19 -10.02
CA ALA A 177 -2.81 -25.48 -9.16
C ALA A 177 -2.44 -26.31 -7.91
N TYR A 178 -1.73 -27.42 -8.11
CA TYR A 178 -1.15 -28.27 -7.09
C TYR A 178 0.29 -27.84 -6.79
N MET A 179 0.54 -26.62 -6.31
CA MET A 179 1.85 -26.29 -5.76
C MET A 179 1.76 -25.21 -4.70
N GLY A 180 2.29 -25.53 -3.52
CA GLY A 180 2.53 -24.59 -2.44
C GLY A 180 1.34 -24.41 -1.51
N ASN A 181 1.05 -25.41 -0.67
CA ASN A 181 0.40 -25.12 0.61
C ASN A 181 1.39 -24.28 1.44
N VAL A 182 1.44 -22.98 1.17
CA VAL A 182 2.02 -22.04 2.12
C VAL A 182 1.10 -22.14 3.33
N HIS A 183 1.58 -22.81 4.38
CA HIS A 183 0.94 -22.77 5.68
C HIS A 183 0.63 -21.30 5.96
N HIS A 184 -0.65 -20.99 6.13
CA HIS A 184 -1.12 -19.63 6.36
C HIS A 184 -0.23 -19.00 7.44
N ILE A 185 0.64 -18.07 7.05
CA ILE A 185 1.11 -17.08 8.02
C ILE A 185 -0.18 -16.43 8.47
N GLY A 186 -0.54 -16.56 9.75
CA GLY A 186 -1.77 -15.98 10.27
C GLY A 186 -1.89 -14.55 9.77
N ALA A 187 -3.07 -14.17 9.31
CA ALA A 187 -3.35 -12.83 8.80
C ALA A 187 -2.96 -11.76 9.83
N VAL A 188 -3.08 -12.06 11.13
CA VAL A 188 -2.62 -11.17 12.21
C VAL A 188 -1.09 -10.98 12.20
N PRO A 189 -0.24 -12.02 12.28
CA PRO A 189 1.20 -11.90 12.07
C PRO A 189 1.61 -11.19 10.78
N ALA A 190 0.90 -11.44 9.68
CA ALA A 190 1.18 -10.79 8.39
C ALA A 190 0.86 -9.29 8.40
N ALA A 191 -0.22 -8.88 9.08
CA ALA A 191 -0.62 -7.48 9.19
C ALA A 191 0.23 -6.68 10.19
N ALA A 192 0.96 -7.35 11.10
CA ALA A 192 1.65 -6.71 12.21
C ALA A 192 2.65 -5.63 11.78
N GLY A 193 3.43 -5.87 10.72
CA GLY A 193 4.41 -4.91 10.19
C GLY A 193 3.73 -3.64 9.67
N THR A 194 2.66 -3.80 8.89
CA THR A 194 1.88 -2.68 8.35
C THR A 194 1.21 -1.86 9.45
N VAL A 195 0.57 -2.53 10.40
CA VAL A 195 -0.13 -1.89 11.52
C VAL A 195 0.86 -1.14 12.44
N ALA A 196 2.03 -1.73 12.72
CA ALA A 196 3.07 -1.07 13.50
C ALA A 196 3.56 0.21 12.82
N ALA A 197 3.85 0.16 11.52
CA ALA A 197 4.26 1.32 10.73
C ALA A 197 3.17 2.41 10.71
N MET A 198 1.89 2.05 10.60
CA MET A 198 0.77 3.00 10.68
C MET A 198 0.71 3.71 12.03
N ARG A 199 0.87 2.98 13.13
CA ARG A 199 0.88 3.55 14.49
C ARG A 199 2.09 4.45 14.72
N GLU A 200 3.25 4.06 14.23
CA GLU A 200 4.45 4.89 14.29
C GLU A 200 4.28 6.19 13.52
N ASN A 201 3.71 6.13 12.31
CA ASN A 201 3.39 7.31 11.52
C ASN A 201 2.38 8.23 12.24
N ALA A 202 1.30 7.67 12.79
CA ALA A 202 0.33 8.44 13.57
C ALA A 202 0.99 9.16 14.77
N ARG A 203 1.93 8.50 15.45
CA ARG A 203 2.70 9.10 16.54
C ARG A 203 3.62 10.22 16.04
N ALA A 204 4.32 10.02 14.93
CA ALA A 204 5.19 11.02 14.32
C ALA A 204 4.40 12.28 13.90
N ILE A 205 3.21 12.10 13.33
CA ILE A 205 2.30 13.20 12.98
C ILE A 205 1.89 13.98 14.24
N ARG A 206 1.46 13.33 15.32
CA ARG A 206 1.13 14.04 16.58
C ARG A 206 2.30 14.82 17.14
N GLN A 207 3.51 14.30 17.00
CA GLN A 207 4.73 14.96 17.46
C GLN A 207 5.20 16.08 16.52
N GLY A 208 4.70 16.11 15.27
CA GLY A 208 5.11 17.08 14.25
C GLY A 208 6.41 16.72 13.55
N SER A 209 6.90 15.48 13.70
CA SER A 209 8.08 14.96 13.00
C SER A 209 7.76 14.37 11.62
N ALA A 210 6.46 14.25 11.28
CA ALA A 210 5.98 13.82 9.96
C ALA A 210 4.86 14.76 9.46
N PRO A 211 4.73 14.93 8.13
CA PRO A 211 3.66 15.74 7.54
C PRO A 211 2.28 15.14 7.82
N SER A 212 1.27 16.00 8.03
CA SER A 212 -0.12 15.62 8.31
C SER A 212 -0.89 15.17 7.06
N VAL A 213 -0.28 14.31 6.24
CA VAL A 213 -0.87 13.80 4.99
C VAL A 213 -1.20 12.33 5.17
N LEU A 214 -2.43 11.93 4.81
CA LEU A 214 -2.81 10.53 4.78
C LEU A 214 -1.96 9.80 3.71
N PRO A 215 -1.38 8.63 4.03
CA PRO A 215 -0.67 7.84 3.03
C PRO A 215 -1.63 7.55 1.87
N GLN A 216 -1.21 7.88 0.65
CA GLN A 216 -2.00 7.61 -0.55
C GLN A 216 -2.17 6.10 -0.70
N LYS A 217 -3.34 5.69 -1.19
CA LYS A 217 -3.61 4.29 -1.52
C LYS A 217 -2.51 3.81 -2.48
N PRO A 218 -1.85 2.66 -2.20
CA PRO A 218 -0.86 2.13 -3.12
C PRO A 218 -1.47 1.99 -4.52
N LEU A 219 -0.73 2.43 -5.54
CA LEU A 219 -1.11 2.22 -6.93
C LEU A 219 -1.35 0.73 -7.15
N ALA A 220 -2.38 0.39 -7.92
CA ALA A 220 -2.74 -0.99 -8.19
C ALA A 220 -1.53 -1.75 -8.72
N ILE A 221 -1.21 -2.90 -8.11
CA ILE A 221 -0.14 -3.78 -8.57
C ILE A 221 -0.45 -4.11 -10.05
N PRO A 222 0.48 -3.87 -10.99
CA PRO A 222 0.24 -4.21 -12.39
C PRO A 222 -0.06 -5.71 -12.49
N ALA A 223 -1.07 -6.04 -13.30
CA ALA A 223 -1.45 -7.44 -13.49
C ALA A 223 -0.25 -8.24 -14.02
N PRO A 224 -0.01 -9.46 -13.52
CA PRO A 224 1.07 -10.29 -14.01
C PRO A 224 0.91 -10.54 -15.52
N ILE A 225 2.01 -10.44 -16.27
CA ILE A 225 2.01 -10.74 -17.71
C ILE A 225 1.69 -12.23 -17.88
N ALA A 226 0.53 -12.53 -18.44
CA ALA A 226 0.15 -13.89 -18.79
C ALA A 226 0.80 -14.26 -20.13
N TYR A 227 1.73 -15.21 -20.12
CA TYR A 227 2.27 -15.78 -21.34
C TYR A 227 1.24 -16.72 -21.98
N PRO A 228 1.06 -16.67 -23.31
CA PRO A 228 0.22 -17.65 -23.99
C PRO A 228 0.81 -19.06 -23.81
N MET A 229 -0.08 -20.02 -23.55
CA MET A 229 0.30 -21.43 -23.43
C MET A 229 0.36 -22.07 -24.82
N VAL A 230 1.49 -22.69 -25.15
CA VAL A 230 1.75 -23.34 -26.42
C VAL A 230 1.90 -24.84 -26.19
N ARG A 231 1.19 -25.66 -26.96
CA ARG A 231 1.30 -27.11 -26.89
C ARG A 231 2.54 -27.61 -27.62
N VAL A 232 3.37 -28.37 -26.93
CA VAL A 232 4.61 -28.97 -27.44
C VAL A 232 4.67 -30.45 -27.04
N CYS A 233 5.21 -31.29 -27.92
CA CYS A 233 5.57 -32.67 -27.63
C CYS A 233 7.03 -32.71 -27.14
N LEU A 234 7.26 -33.05 -25.87
CA LEU A 234 8.61 -33.23 -25.33
C LEU A 234 9.10 -34.66 -25.55
N ALA A 235 10.31 -34.82 -26.07
CA ALA A 235 10.97 -36.12 -26.22
C ALA A 235 11.59 -36.64 -24.92
N GLN A 236 11.93 -35.75 -23.98
CA GLN A 236 12.58 -36.10 -22.72
C GLN A 236 12.16 -35.17 -21.58
N PRO A 237 12.41 -35.54 -20.31
CA PRO A 237 12.06 -34.71 -19.17
C PRO A 237 12.76 -33.34 -19.24
N ALA A 238 12.06 -32.30 -18.81
CA ALA A 238 12.56 -30.93 -18.80
C ALA A 238 12.09 -30.21 -17.53
N TYR A 239 12.61 -29.02 -17.27
CA TYR A 239 12.08 -28.15 -16.23
C TYR A 239 12.25 -26.68 -16.61
N TYR A 240 11.44 -25.80 -16.02
CA TYR A 240 11.67 -24.35 -16.09
C TYR A 240 11.44 -23.71 -14.73
N LYS A 241 11.93 -22.48 -14.54
CA LYS A 241 11.63 -21.69 -13.35
C LYS A 241 10.53 -20.68 -13.64
N GLY A 242 9.45 -20.71 -12.87
CA GLY A 242 8.35 -19.74 -12.98
C GLY A 242 8.77 -18.33 -12.52
N ALA A 243 7.85 -17.36 -12.64
CA ALA A 243 8.11 -15.95 -12.31
C ALA A 243 8.57 -15.72 -10.85
N TRP A 244 8.25 -16.62 -9.93
CA TRP A 244 8.69 -16.57 -8.52
C TRP A 244 9.88 -17.49 -8.23
N GLY A 245 10.60 -17.94 -9.26
CA GLY A 245 11.79 -18.79 -9.12
C GLY A 245 11.53 -20.25 -8.76
N HIS A 246 10.27 -20.66 -8.61
CA HIS A 246 9.91 -22.06 -8.33
C HIS A 246 10.18 -22.94 -9.56
N ARG A 247 10.75 -24.13 -9.33
CA ARG A 247 11.02 -25.12 -10.35
C ARG A 247 9.75 -25.88 -10.70
N ILE A 248 9.45 -25.97 -11.99
CA ILE A 248 8.35 -26.76 -12.56
C ILE A 248 8.97 -27.86 -13.42
N ASP A 249 8.82 -29.11 -12.98
CA ASP A 249 9.29 -30.29 -13.72
C ASP A 249 8.25 -30.77 -14.74
N LEU A 250 8.72 -31.21 -15.90
CA LEU A 250 7.94 -31.57 -17.07
C LEU A 250 8.29 -32.99 -17.49
N PHE A 251 7.25 -33.77 -17.77
CA PHE A 251 7.38 -35.13 -18.27
C PHE A 251 7.38 -35.16 -19.82
N PRO A 252 7.99 -36.17 -20.44
CA PRO A 252 7.88 -36.40 -21.89
C PRO A 252 6.42 -36.52 -22.34
N GLY A 253 6.14 -36.05 -23.55
CA GLY A 253 4.81 -36.13 -24.17
C GLY A 253 4.17 -34.79 -24.46
N ASN A 254 2.86 -34.82 -24.69
CA ASN A 254 2.09 -33.62 -25.04
C ASN A 254 1.86 -32.77 -23.79
N ILE A 255 2.48 -31.60 -23.75
CA ILE A 255 2.38 -30.66 -22.64
C ILE A 255 2.13 -29.24 -23.13
N GLU A 256 1.44 -28.45 -22.32
CA GLU A 256 1.25 -27.02 -22.55
C GLU A 256 2.28 -26.25 -21.72
N LEU A 257 3.07 -25.42 -22.40
CA LEU A 257 4.15 -24.64 -21.81
C LEU A 257 3.95 -23.16 -22.12
N PRO A 258 4.35 -22.24 -21.23
CA PRO A 258 4.47 -20.83 -21.59
C PRO A 258 5.35 -20.67 -22.83
N GLU A 259 4.94 -19.79 -23.75
CA GLU A 259 5.62 -19.58 -25.03
C GLU A 259 7.17 -19.49 -24.95
N PRO A 260 7.79 -18.75 -24.01
CA PRO A 260 9.25 -18.71 -23.88
C PRO A 260 9.90 -20.07 -23.57
N ALA A 261 9.26 -20.88 -22.72
CA ALA A 261 9.73 -22.22 -22.38
C ALA A 261 9.51 -23.18 -23.56
N ALA A 262 8.38 -23.06 -24.27
CA ALA A 262 8.11 -23.81 -25.49
C ALA A 262 9.15 -23.55 -26.59
N GLN A 263 9.46 -22.27 -26.86
CA GLN A 263 10.49 -21.86 -27.82
C GLN A 263 11.86 -22.41 -27.44
N THR A 264 12.20 -22.38 -26.15
CA THR A 264 13.48 -22.93 -25.66
C THR A 264 13.54 -24.45 -25.82
N ALA A 265 12.45 -25.17 -25.56
CA ALA A 265 12.38 -26.61 -25.77
C ALA A 265 12.59 -26.98 -27.25
N ILE A 266 11.99 -26.23 -28.16
CA ILE A 266 12.15 -26.38 -29.62
C ILE A 266 13.59 -26.07 -30.03
N ALA A 267 14.16 -24.96 -29.56
CA ALA A 267 15.53 -24.55 -29.87
C ALA A 267 16.57 -25.57 -29.38
N LYS A 268 16.30 -26.24 -28.27
CA LYS A 268 17.15 -27.32 -27.73
C LYS A 268 16.93 -28.68 -28.41
N GLY A 269 16.03 -28.77 -29.39
CA GLY A 269 15.74 -29.99 -30.14
C GLY A 269 15.00 -31.05 -29.33
N ILE A 270 14.45 -30.69 -28.17
CA ILE A 270 13.75 -31.63 -27.26
C ILE A 270 12.23 -31.45 -27.30
N GLY A 271 11.75 -30.34 -27.86
CA GLY A 271 10.35 -30.01 -28.03
C GLY A 271 9.97 -29.94 -29.51
N PHE A 272 8.82 -30.51 -29.86
CA PHE A 272 8.32 -30.56 -31.22
C PHE A 272 6.87 -30.09 -31.28
N THR A 273 6.48 -29.43 -32.37
CA THR A 273 5.06 -29.09 -32.54
C THR A 273 4.24 -30.38 -32.72
N PRO A 274 2.99 -30.46 -32.22
CA PRO A 274 2.15 -31.65 -32.37
C PRO A 274 1.91 -32.07 -33.83
N SER A 275 1.98 -31.11 -34.77
CA SER A 275 1.82 -31.34 -36.20
C SER A 275 3.08 -31.86 -36.91
N SER A 276 4.26 -31.75 -36.28
CA SER A 276 5.51 -32.25 -36.89
C SER A 276 5.58 -33.77 -36.90
N ALA A 277 6.35 -34.35 -37.83
CA ALA A 277 6.56 -35.80 -37.91
C ALA A 277 7.14 -36.38 -36.60
N ALA A 278 8.06 -35.66 -35.97
CA ALA A 278 8.62 -35.99 -34.66
C ALA A 278 7.55 -35.95 -33.55
N GLY A 279 6.75 -34.89 -33.49
CA GLY A 279 5.66 -34.75 -32.51
C GLY A 279 4.57 -35.82 -32.65
N GLN A 280 4.22 -36.20 -33.88
CA GLN A 280 3.30 -37.30 -34.15
C GLN A 280 3.88 -38.65 -33.74
N THR A 281 5.17 -38.88 -33.98
CA THR A 281 5.88 -40.10 -33.58
C THR A 281 5.91 -40.27 -32.07
N ILE A 282 6.25 -39.22 -31.32
CA ILE A 282 6.23 -39.20 -29.84
C ILE A 282 4.82 -39.49 -29.33
N THR A 283 3.82 -38.77 -29.86
CA THR A 283 2.42 -38.93 -29.45
C THR A 283 1.91 -40.36 -29.67
N ARG A 284 2.23 -40.95 -30.84
CA ARG A 284 1.82 -42.31 -31.17
C ARG A 284 2.54 -43.34 -30.30
N ALA A 285 3.83 -43.16 -30.05
CA ALA A 285 4.62 -44.05 -29.20
C ALA A 285 4.12 -44.05 -27.75
N LEU A 286 3.90 -42.88 -27.15
CA LEU A 286 3.38 -42.77 -25.78
C LEU A 286 1.96 -43.30 -25.62
N ARG A 287 1.14 -43.26 -26.69
CA ARG A 287 -0.19 -43.87 -26.69
C ARG A 287 -0.14 -45.40 -26.65
N ILE A 288 0.91 -45.99 -27.22
CA ILE A 288 1.11 -47.45 -27.24
C ILE A 288 1.84 -47.91 -25.98
N GLU A 289 2.85 -47.16 -25.55
CA GLU A 289 3.70 -47.45 -24.40
C GLU A 289 3.97 -46.15 -23.61
N PRO A 290 3.28 -45.90 -22.49
CA PRO A 290 3.42 -44.66 -21.72
C PRO A 290 4.83 -44.40 -21.18
N ASN A 291 5.67 -45.44 -21.10
CA ASN A 291 7.04 -45.38 -20.61
C ASN A 291 8.09 -45.39 -21.74
N ALA A 292 7.68 -45.16 -22.99
CA ALA A 292 8.60 -45.10 -24.12
C ALA A 292 9.64 -43.99 -23.92
N SER A 293 10.91 -44.30 -24.21
CA SER A 293 11.98 -43.31 -24.27
C SER A 293 12.30 -42.95 -25.72
N PHE A 294 12.87 -41.76 -25.91
CA PHE A 294 13.10 -41.17 -27.22
C PHE A 294 14.54 -40.70 -27.33
N GLU A 295 15.14 -40.95 -28.48
CA GLU A 295 16.41 -40.34 -28.88
C GLU A 295 16.15 -39.38 -30.03
N THR A 296 16.60 -38.15 -29.87
CA THR A 296 16.60 -37.11 -30.90
C THR A 296 17.94 -37.18 -31.63
N ASP A 297 17.92 -37.33 -32.96
CA ASP A 297 19.13 -37.17 -33.74
C ASP A 297 19.44 -35.67 -33.99
N GLY A 298 20.67 -35.37 -34.39
CA GLY A 298 21.10 -34.00 -34.71
C GLY A 298 20.37 -33.36 -35.90
N ASN A 299 19.48 -34.09 -36.57
CA ASN A 299 18.66 -33.63 -37.69
C ASN A 299 17.20 -33.37 -37.29
N GLY A 300 16.88 -33.46 -35.99
CA GLY A 300 15.52 -33.22 -35.47
C GLY A 300 14.54 -34.38 -35.71
N SER A 301 15.04 -35.56 -36.09
CA SER A 301 14.26 -36.78 -36.16
C SER A 301 14.26 -37.49 -34.79
N VAL A 302 13.16 -38.17 -34.49
CA VAL A 302 12.96 -38.84 -33.19
C VAL A 302 12.83 -40.33 -33.42
N ARG A 303 13.67 -41.10 -32.74
CA ARG A 303 13.59 -42.56 -32.71
C ARG A 303 13.06 -43.03 -31.36
N VAL A 304 12.12 -43.97 -31.40
CA VAL A 304 11.64 -44.66 -30.19
C VAL A 304 12.70 -45.67 -29.76
N VAL A 305 13.21 -45.51 -28.55
CA VAL A 305 14.11 -46.48 -27.92
C VAL A 305 13.25 -47.36 -27.04
N LYS A 306 13.04 -48.61 -27.47
CA LYS A 306 12.06 -49.51 -26.87
C LYS A 306 12.46 -49.95 -25.46
N PHE A 307 11.49 -50.03 -24.54
CA PHE A 307 11.60 -50.83 -23.32
C PHE A 307 11.35 -52.32 -23.70
N SER A 308 12.40 -53.12 -23.81
CA SER A 308 12.28 -54.55 -24.16
C SER A 308 12.31 -55.47 -22.94
N GLY A 309 11.57 -55.13 -21.88
CA GLY A 309 11.49 -55.96 -20.67
C GLY A 309 10.05 -56.11 -20.21
N ALA A 310 9.56 -57.35 -20.13
CA ALA A 310 8.40 -57.65 -19.30
C ALA A 310 8.68 -57.14 -17.87
N LEU A 311 7.68 -56.53 -17.24
CA LEU A 311 7.66 -56.19 -15.82
C LEU A 311 8.05 -57.44 -15.00
N GLY A 312 9.33 -57.63 -14.69
CA GLY A 312 9.80 -58.87 -14.08
C GLY A 312 11.27 -58.92 -13.68
N GLU A 313 12.19 -58.27 -14.40
CA GLU A 313 13.59 -58.22 -13.98
C GLU A 313 14.10 -56.79 -13.89
N GLY A 314 14.41 -56.36 -12.66
CA GLY A 314 14.91 -55.04 -12.37
C GLY A 314 16.20 -54.73 -13.13
N GLY A 315 16.17 -53.66 -13.93
CA GLY A 315 17.13 -52.56 -13.86
C GLY A 315 18.63 -52.89 -13.89
N LYS A 316 19.07 -53.99 -14.50
CA LYS A 316 20.49 -54.26 -14.70
C LYS A 316 20.87 -53.98 -16.15
N GLY A 317 21.49 -52.81 -16.37
CA GLY A 317 22.15 -52.45 -17.64
C GLY A 317 21.61 -51.23 -18.36
N LEU A 318 20.60 -50.53 -17.83
CA LEU A 318 20.16 -49.27 -18.43
C LEU A 318 21.08 -48.12 -18.00
N PRO A 319 21.47 -47.23 -18.93
CA PRO A 319 22.12 -45.98 -18.56
C PRO A 319 21.18 -45.17 -17.65
N PRO A 320 21.73 -44.42 -16.68
CA PRO A 320 20.90 -43.59 -15.80
C PRO A 320 20.03 -42.64 -16.64
N ALA A 321 18.79 -42.41 -16.18
CA ALA A 321 17.90 -41.47 -16.83
C ALA A 321 18.61 -40.12 -17.02
N ALA A 322 18.57 -39.59 -18.24
CA ALA A 322 19.20 -38.31 -18.55
C ALA A 322 18.62 -37.22 -17.62
N PRO A 323 19.46 -36.31 -17.10
CA PRO A 323 18.97 -35.25 -16.24
C PRO A 323 17.95 -34.37 -16.99
N PRO A 324 16.89 -33.89 -16.33
CA PRO A 324 15.92 -33.00 -16.94
C PRO A 324 16.59 -31.77 -17.56
N VAL A 325 16.22 -31.43 -18.79
CA VAL A 325 16.76 -30.26 -19.48
C VAL A 325 16.19 -28.98 -18.88
N ASP A 326 17.07 -28.06 -18.50
CA ASP A 326 16.71 -26.71 -18.06
C ASP A 326 16.19 -25.90 -19.25
N LEU A 327 14.93 -25.47 -19.25
CA LEU A 327 14.36 -24.57 -20.27
C LEU A 327 14.54 -23.09 -19.89
N GLY A 328 15.25 -22.81 -18.80
CA GLY A 328 15.57 -21.47 -18.33
C GLY A 328 14.57 -20.93 -17.31
N THR A 329 14.76 -19.64 -17.03
CA THR A 329 13.90 -18.87 -16.11
C THR A 329 12.93 -18.04 -16.94
N MET A 330 11.65 -18.08 -16.60
CA MET A 330 10.66 -17.20 -17.21
C MET A 330 11.07 -15.74 -16.98
N PRO A 331 10.94 -14.86 -17.99
CA PRO A 331 11.30 -13.45 -17.81
C PRO A 331 10.53 -12.87 -16.62
N ASP A 332 11.25 -12.15 -15.76
CA ASP A 332 10.68 -11.57 -14.55
C ASP A 332 9.58 -10.58 -14.92
N THR A 333 8.35 -10.93 -14.58
CA THR A 333 7.17 -10.11 -14.84
C THR A 333 7.03 -8.94 -13.87
N LEU A 334 7.84 -8.89 -12.81
CA LEU A 334 7.84 -7.84 -11.78
C LEU A 334 8.97 -6.81 -11.96
N ALA A 335 10.02 -7.13 -12.74
CA ALA A 335 11.15 -6.23 -12.98
C ALA A 335 10.82 -5.03 -13.88
N ALA A 336 9.61 -4.96 -14.47
CA ALA A 336 9.09 -3.79 -15.16
C ALA A 336 8.42 -2.77 -14.21
N LEU A 337 8.85 -2.72 -12.95
CA LEU A 337 8.60 -1.56 -12.09
C LEU A 337 9.49 -0.41 -12.61
N PRO A 338 8.95 0.73 -13.06
CA PRO A 338 9.78 1.87 -13.35
C PRO A 338 10.51 2.29 -12.05
N GLU A 339 11.80 2.59 -12.16
CA GLU A 339 12.66 3.15 -11.10
C GLU A 339 12.07 4.38 -10.37
N ALA A 340 10.97 4.94 -10.86
CA ALA A 340 10.26 6.08 -10.28
C ALA A 340 9.39 5.75 -9.04
N ALA A 341 9.46 4.52 -8.50
CA ALA A 341 8.68 4.10 -7.33
C ALA A 341 9.52 3.66 -6.11
N GLN A 342 10.81 3.97 -6.08
CA GLN A 342 11.63 3.97 -4.85
C GLN A 342 11.76 5.39 -4.30
#